data_AF-A0A506WZV6-F1
#
_entry.id   AF-A0A506WZV6-F1
#
_cell.length_a   1.000
_cell.length_b   1.000
_cell.length_c   1.000
_cell.angle_alpha   90.00
_cell.angle_beta   90.00
_cell.angle_gamma   90.00
#
_symmetry.space_group_name_H-M   'P 1'
#
loop_
_entity.id
_entity.type
_entity.pdbx_description
1 polymer ?
#
loop_
_entity_poly.entity_id
_entity_poly.type
_entity_poly.pdbx_seq_one_letter_code
_entity_poly.pdbx_strand_id
1 'polypeptide(L)'
;HGADVINMSLTRNTLDWPTSWDDAFSYAMDHDVVIVAAAGNRGSGTDEVGAPATMPGVLTVAGVDRAGQTSRKASTQGVTIGVSAPSEELVGAM
;
A
#
# COMPACT_ATOMS: atom_id res chain seq x y z
N HIS A 1 -7.51 1.00 21.54
CA HIS A 1 -6.47 1.22 20.51
C HIS A 1 -5.17 0.63 21.04
N GLY A 2 -4.47 -0.17 20.24
CA GLY A 2 -3.32 -1.01 20.65
C GLY A 2 -2.96 -2.01 19.54
N ALA A 3 -2.99 -1.53 18.30
CA ALA A 3 -2.66 -2.34 17.14
C ALA A 3 -1.18 -2.19 16.86
N ASP A 4 -0.47 -3.29 16.64
CA ASP A 4 0.94 -3.28 16.24
C ASP A 4 1.09 -3.07 14.73
N VAL A 5 0.03 -3.35 13.96
CA VAL A 5 0.01 -3.25 12.50
C VAL A 5 -1.31 -2.65 12.02
N ILE A 6 -1.23 -1.71 11.09
CA ILE A 6 -2.36 -1.17 10.33
C ILE A 6 -2.21 -1.57 8.87
N ASN A 7 -3.18 -2.32 8.35
CA ASN A 7 -3.24 -2.70 6.93
C ASN A 7 -4.24 -1.81 6.17
N MET A 8 -3.77 -1.15 5.12
CA MET A 8 -4.57 -0.31 4.22
C MET A 8 -4.51 -0.86 2.79
N SER A 9 -5.46 -1.72 2.46
CA SER A 9 -5.64 -2.25 1.10
C SER A 9 -6.37 -1.25 0.19
N LEU A 10 -5.89 0.00 0.17
CA LEU A 10 -6.43 1.09 -0.62
C LEU A 10 -5.29 2.02 -1.06
N THR A 11 -5.55 2.80 -2.11
CA THR A 11 -4.68 3.88 -2.56
C THR A 11 -5.52 4.98 -3.20
N ARG A 12 -4.95 6.18 -3.27
CA ARG A 12 -5.43 7.26 -4.15
C ARG A 12 -4.66 7.22 -5.48
N ASN A 13 -5.17 7.94 -6.48
CA ASN A 13 -4.48 8.19 -7.75
C ASN A 13 -3.80 9.58 -7.74
N THR A 14 -3.34 10.02 -6.57
CA THR A 14 -2.63 11.29 -6.38
C THR A 14 -1.40 11.05 -5.50
N LEU A 15 -0.28 11.65 -5.88
CA LEU A 15 0.99 11.53 -5.15
C LEU A 15 0.93 12.17 -3.75
N ASP A 16 0.20 13.26 -3.63
CA ASP A 16 0.09 14.07 -2.43
C ASP A 16 -0.96 13.53 -1.44
N TRP A 17 -0.82 13.92 -0.18
CA TRP A 17 -1.77 13.66 0.88
C TRP A 17 -2.14 14.94 1.62
N PRO A 18 -3.33 15.02 2.23
CA PRO A 18 -3.69 16.13 3.10
C PRO A 18 -2.73 16.18 4.30
N THR A 19 -2.33 17.39 4.73
CA THR A 19 -1.47 17.57 5.92
C THR A 19 -2.06 16.95 7.18
N SER A 20 -3.39 16.82 7.28
CA SER A 20 -4.03 16.13 8.41
C SER A 20 -3.65 14.65 8.53
N TRP A 21 -3.11 14.04 7.47
CA TRP A 21 -2.58 12.68 7.53
C TRP A 21 -1.19 12.64 8.17
N ASP A 22 -0.41 13.72 8.13
CA ASP A 22 0.91 13.76 8.76
C ASP A 22 0.81 13.48 10.26
N ASP A 23 -0.14 14.13 10.95
CA ASP A 23 -0.36 13.92 12.38
C ASP A 23 -0.80 12.48 12.68
N ALA A 24 -1.70 11.91 11.88
CA ALA A 24 -2.22 10.57 12.11
C ALA A 24 -1.17 9.48 11.87
N PHE A 25 -0.37 9.60 10.80
CA PHE A 25 0.68 8.64 10.47
C PHE A 25 1.87 8.78 11.41
N SER A 26 2.27 10.01 11.75
CA SER A 26 3.33 10.26 12.73
C SER A 26 2.95 9.70 14.09
N TYR A 27 1.70 9.92 14.54
CA TYR A 27 1.21 9.33 15.79
C TYR A 27 1.34 7.81 15.81
N ALA A 28 0.95 7.12 14.74
CA ALA A 28 1.07 5.67 14.64
C ALA A 28 2.56 5.23 14.67
N MET A 29 3.43 5.90 13.93
CA MET A 29 4.86 5.59 13.92
C MET A 29 5.53 5.84 15.28
N ASP A 30 5.17 6.93 15.97
CA ASP A 30 5.66 7.26 17.32
C ASP A 30 5.22 6.24 18.38
N HIS A 31 4.21 5.42 18.07
CA HIS A 31 3.70 4.34 18.92
C HIS A 31 4.12 2.95 18.40
N ASP A 32 5.19 2.88 17.61
CA ASP A 32 5.77 1.64 17.06
C ASP A 32 4.79 0.80 16.19
N VAL A 33 3.79 1.46 15.58
CA VAL A 33 2.80 0.79 14.72
C VAL A 33 3.30 0.73 13.28
N VAL A 34 3.36 -0.47 12.72
CA VAL A 34 3.71 -0.68 11.31
C VAL A 34 2.53 -0.38 10.41
N ILE A 35 2.70 0.51 9.45
CA ILE A 35 1.68 0.84 8.46
C ILE A 35 2.01 0.17 7.14
N VAL A 36 1.08 -0.65 6.64
CA VAL A 36 1.19 -1.37 5.37
C VAL A 36 0.15 -0.84 4.38
N ALA A 37 0.58 -0.47 3.17
CA ALA A 37 -0.32 0.05 2.14
C ALA A 37 -0.14 -0.67 0.79
N ALA A 38 -1.23 -0.76 0.02
CA ALA A 38 -1.17 -1.30 -1.34
C ALA A 38 -0.56 -0.29 -2.32
N ALA A 39 0.33 -0.74 -3.21
CA ALA A 39 0.93 0.10 -4.25
C ALA A 39 -0.10 0.63 -5.27
N GLY A 40 -1.22 -0.07 -5.43
CA GLY A 40 -2.30 0.28 -6.35
C GLY A 40 -2.56 -0.75 -7.44
N ASN A 41 -3.79 -0.74 -7.95
CA ASN A 41 -4.30 -1.71 -8.91
C ASN A 41 -4.41 -1.05 -10.30
N ARG A 42 -3.44 -1.29 -11.18
CA ARG A 42 -3.45 -0.77 -12.55
C ARG A 42 -4.70 -1.15 -13.35
N GLY A 43 -5.20 -2.37 -13.16
CA GLY A 43 -6.40 -2.89 -13.78
C GLY A 43 -7.69 -2.18 -13.34
N SER A 44 -7.67 -1.45 -12.21
CA SER A 44 -8.75 -0.56 -11.77
C SER A 44 -8.43 0.92 -11.98
N GLY A 45 -7.41 1.24 -12.80
CA GLY A 45 -7.07 2.62 -13.18
C GLY A 45 -6.08 3.33 -12.27
N THR A 46 -5.26 2.61 -11.51
CA THR A 46 -4.13 3.23 -10.77
C THR A 46 -2.85 3.18 -11.61
N ASP A 47 -2.59 4.26 -12.32
CA ASP A 47 -1.41 4.37 -13.19
C ASP A 47 -0.14 4.82 -12.45
N GLU A 48 -0.30 5.45 -11.29
CA GLU A 48 0.78 5.93 -10.43
C GLU A 48 0.53 5.57 -8.96
N VAL A 49 1.59 5.22 -8.23
CA VAL A 49 1.52 4.89 -6.79
C VAL A 49 1.17 6.17 -6.04
N GLY A 50 0.02 6.21 -5.36
CA GLY A 50 -0.45 7.38 -4.64
C GLY A 50 -0.45 7.22 -3.13
N ALA A 51 -0.86 8.27 -2.41
CA ALA A 51 -1.01 8.20 -0.96
C ALA A 51 -2.10 7.18 -0.56
N PRO A 52 -1.91 6.41 0.53
CA PRO A 52 -0.84 6.55 1.53
C PRO A 52 0.47 5.81 1.18
N ALA A 53 0.53 5.07 0.08
CA ALA A 53 1.72 4.28 -0.30
C ALA A 53 2.96 5.15 -0.64
N THR A 54 2.78 6.45 -0.87
CA THR A 54 3.87 7.42 -1.05
C THR A 54 4.35 8.07 0.25
N MET A 55 3.66 7.86 1.37
CA MET A 55 4.00 8.52 2.64
C MET A 55 5.26 7.91 3.27
N PRO A 56 6.15 8.73 3.86
CA PRO A 56 7.32 8.24 4.59
C PRO A 56 6.94 7.27 5.70
N GLY A 57 7.73 6.21 5.88
CA GLY A 57 7.53 5.20 6.93
C GLY A 57 6.45 4.15 6.62
N VAL A 58 5.69 4.30 5.54
CA VAL A 58 4.71 3.30 5.09
C VAL A 58 5.41 2.17 4.33
N LEU A 59 5.13 0.93 4.71
CA LEU A 59 5.55 -0.26 3.97
C LEU A 59 4.59 -0.52 2.81
N THR A 60 5.02 -0.13 1.61
CA THR A 60 4.24 -0.33 0.39
C THR A 60 4.45 -1.72 -0.21
N VAL A 61 3.34 -2.40 -0.50
CA VAL A 61 3.31 -3.76 -1.03
C VAL A 61 2.80 -3.78 -2.47
N ALA A 62 3.63 -4.32 -3.36
CA ALA A 62 3.28 -4.58 -4.76
C ALA A 62 2.66 -5.97 -4.95
N GLY A 63 1.78 -6.10 -5.95
CA GLY A 63 1.15 -7.36 -6.30
C GLY A 63 1.95 -8.20 -7.31
N VAL A 64 2.08 -9.50 -7.05
CA VAL A 64 2.63 -10.49 -8.01
C VAL A 64 1.62 -11.60 -8.34
N ASP A 65 1.77 -12.17 -9.54
CA ASP A 65 1.04 -13.37 -9.95
C ASP A 65 1.62 -14.64 -9.30
N ARG A 66 1.02 -15.80 -9.58
CA ARG A 66 1.47 -17.10 -9.05
C ARG A 66 2.88 -17.51 -9.48
N ALA A 67 3.39 -16.95 -10.58
CA ALA A 67 4.74 -17.17 -11.05
C ALA A 67 5.74 -16.19 -10.41
N GLY A 68 5.30 -15.31 -9.50
CA GLY A 68 6.11 -14.28 -8.87
C GLY A 68 6.41 -13.09 -9.79
N GLN A 69 5.76 -13.00 -10.94
CA GLN A 69 5.93 -11.87 -11.85
C GLN A 69 5.08 -10.70 -11.39
N THR A 70 5.57 -9.48 -11.54
CA THR A 70 4.80 -8.27 -11.23
C THR A 70 3.45 -8.31 -11.95
N SER A 71 2.37 -8.27 -11.18
CA SER A 71 1.04 -8.30 -11.75
C SER A 71 0.84 -7.02 -12.55
N ARG A 72 0.67 -7.17 -13.87
CA ARG A 72 0.37 -6.04 -14.76
C ARG A 72 -0.99 -5.41 -14.48
N LYS A 73 -1.85 -6.10 -13.71
CA LYS A 73 -3.21 -5.65 -13.33
C LYS A 73 -3.27 -5.17 -11.88
N ALA A 74 -2.54 -5.78 -10.95
CA ALA A 74 -2.67 -5.51 -9.52
C ALA A 74 -1.52 -4.70 -8.92
N SER A 75 -0.50 -4.33 -9.71
CA SER A 75 0.62 -3.54 -9.22
C SER A 75 0.85 -2.30 -10.07
N THR A 76 0.85 -1.16 -9.40
CA THR A 76 1.43 0.08 -9.91
C THR A 76 2.91 0.12 -9.54
N GLN A 77 3.77 0.55 -10.47
CA GLN A 77 5.22 0.60 -10.27
C GLN A 77 5.62 1.95 -9.66
N GLY A 78 6.53 1.96 -8.71
CA GLY A 78 7.04 3.18 -8.09
C GLY A 78 8.23 2.90 -7.17
N VAL A 79 9.06 3.92 -6.94
CA VAL A 79 10.28 3.85 -6.10
C VAL A 79 9.98 3.57 -4.62
N THR A 80 8.73 3.71 -4.19
CA THR A 80 8.30 3.53 -2.81
C THR A 80 7.95 2.08 -2.45
N ILE A 81 8.01 1.14 -3.41
CA ILE A 81 7.70 -0.28 -3.15
C ILE A 81 8.79 -0.88 -2.23
N GLY A 82 8.39 -1.36 -1.05
CA GLY A 82 9.28 -2.04 -0.13
C GLY A 82 9.36 -3.55 -0.36
N VAL A 83 8.22 -4.19 -0.64
CA VAL A 83 8.11 -5.65 -0.85
C VAL A 83 7.01 -6.00 -1.86
N SER A 84 6.98 -7.24 -2.33
CA SER A 84 5.89 -7.78 -3.13
C SER A 84 5.23 -9.00 -2.48
N ALA A 85 3.93 -9.18 -2.74
CA ALA A 85 3.14 -10.29 -2.22
C ALA A 85 2.14 -10.82 -3.27
N PRO A 86 1.69 -12.08 -3.16
CA PRO A 86 0.67 -12.63 -4.06
C PRO A 86 -0.60 -11.77 -4.06
N SER A 87 -1.12 -11.45 -5.26
CA SER A 87 -2.28 -10.54 -5.41
C SER A 87 -3.37 -11.04 -6.36
N GLU A 88 -3.16 -12.18 -7.02
CA GLU A 88 -4.12 -12.75 -7.97
C GLU A 88 -4.71 -14.04 -7.41
N GLU A 89 -6.03 -14.20 -7.60
CA GLU A 89 -6.78 -15.41 -7.21
C GLU A 89 -6.61 -15.79 -5.73
N LEU A 90 -6.57 -14.78 -4.84
CA LEU A 90 -6.52 -14.97 -3.39
C LEU A 90 -7.87 -15.48 -2.88
N VAL A 91 -7.83 -16.52 -2.05
CA VAL A 91 -9.00 -17.03 -1.33
C VAL A 91 -9.11 -16.32 0.01
N GLY A 92 -10.24 -15.65 0.25
CA GLY A 92 -10.54 -14.97 1.52
C GLY A 92 -11.60 -15.72 2.35
N ALA A 93 -11.80 -15.28 3.59
CA ALA A 93 -12.94 -15.73 4.39
C ALA A 93 -14.26 -15.19 3.78
N MET A 94 -15.30 -16.02 3.74
CA MET A 94 -16.66 -15.61 3.39
C MET A 94 -17.36 -14.93 4.57
#